data_AF-A0A6P6SGI2-F1
#
_entry.id   AF-A0A6P6SGI2-F1
#
_cell.length_a   1.000
_cell.length_b   1.000
_cell.length_c   1.000
_cell.angle_alpha   90.00
_cell.angle_beta   90.00
_cell.angle_gamma   90.00
#
_symmetry.space_group_name_H-M   'P 1'
#
loop_
_entity.id
_entity.type
_entity.pdbx_description
1 polymer ?
#
loop_
_entity_poly.entity_id
_entity_poly.type
_entity_poly.pdbx_seq_one_letter_code
_entity_poly.pdbx_strand_id
1 'polypeptide(L)' 'MDGMSWPSQSELDGMREKVAQMSGGDAKEVRFVVSPYRICPLGAHIDHQGGRVSAMTINKGILLGFVPSDDSQV' A
#
# COMPACT_ATOMS: atom_id res chain seq x y z
N MET A 1 23.19 3.17 6.46
CA MET A 1 22.15 4.18 6.19
C MET A 1 20.84 3.48 6.43
N ASP A 2 20.19 3.73 7.56
CA ASP A 2 18.87 3.19 7.85
C ASP A 2 17.90 3.81 6.86
N GLY A 3 17.63 3.09 5.77
CA GLY A 3 16.64 3.50 4.78
C GLY A 3 15.28 3.48 5.44
N MET A 4 14.69 4.65 5.68
CA MET A 4 13.37 4.79 6.27
C MET A 4 12.37 3.91 5.48
N SER A 5 11.88 2.84 6.10
CA SER A 5 10.92 1.93 5.47
C SER A 5 9.56 2.61 5.38
N TRP A 6 8.94 2.55 4.20
CA TRP A 6 7.57 3.03 3.98
C TRP A 6 6.60 1.85 3.89
N PRO A 7 5.37 1.96 4.44
CA PRO A 7 4.86 3.07 5.23
C PRO A 7 5.46 3.11 6.63
N SER A 8 5.57 4.31 7.19
CA SER A 8 5.97 4.53 8.58
C SER A 8 4.86 4.12 9.55
N GLN A 9 5.22 3.83 10.80
CA GLN A 9 4.23 3.49 11.83
C GLN A 9 3.21 4.62 12.04
N SER A 10 3.65 5.88 12.00
CA SER A 10 2.76 7.04 12.12
C SER A 10 1.78 7.17 10.95
N GLU A 11 2.17 6.78 9.72
CA GLU A 11 1.24 6.71 8.59
C GLU A 11 0.18 5.62 8.80
N LEU A 12 0.57 4.46 9.34
CA LEU A 12 -0.35 3.37 9.65
C LEU A 12 -1.32 3.75 10.77
N ASP A 13 -0.82 4.39 11.83
CA ASP A 13 -1.63 4.82 12.98
C ASP A 13 -2.63 5.91 12.55
N GLY A 14 -2.19 6.90 11.78
CA GLY A 14 -3.08 7.93 11.25
C GLY A 14 -4.12 7.40 10.26
N MET A 15 -3.79 6.37 9.48
CA MET A 15 -4.76 5.67 8.62
C MET A 15 -5.78 4.89 9.46
N ARG A 16 -5.31 4.21 10.52
CA ARG A 16 -6.16 3.46 11.45
C ARG A 16 -7.26 4.33 12.04
N GLU A 17 -6.89 5.48 12.58
CA GLU A 17 -7.83 6.42 13.20
C GLU A 17 -8.87 6.92 12.19
N LYS A 18 -8.43 7.32 10.98
CA LYS A 18 -9.33 7.81 9.93
C LYS A 18 -10.33 6.75 9.49
N VAL A 19 -9.87 5.51 9.27
CA VAL A 19 -10.76 4.43 8.82
C VAL A 19 -11.73 4.01 9.93
N ALA A 20 -11.28 3.93 11.17
CA ALA A 20 -12.17 3.66 12.31
C ALA A 20 -13.27 4.73 12.42
N GLN A 21 -12.89 6.00 12.30
CA GLN A 21 -13.85 7.12 12.31
C GLN A 21 -14.83 7.05 11.13
N MET A 22 -14.37 6.71 9.92
CA MET A 22 -15.21 6.64 8.72
C MET A 22 -16.16 5.43 8.71
N SER A 23 -15.71 4.29 9.25
CA SER A 23 -16.49 3.05 9.28
C SER A 23 -17.40 2.93 10.49
N GLY A 24 -17.13 3.69 11.56
CA GLY A 24 -17.80 3.50 12.86
C GLY A 24 -17.34 2.25 13.62
N GLY A 25 -16.35 1.52 13.09
CA GLY A 25 -15.79 0.30 13.70
C GLY A 25 -14.64 0.57 14.67
N ASP A 26 -14.14 -0.49 15.33
CA ASP A 26 -12.99 -0.38 16.23
C ASP A 26 -11.69 -0.22 15.42
N ALA A 27 -10.81 0.69 15.86
CA ALA A 27 -9.46 0.87 15.31
C ALA A 27 -8.65 -0.44 15.24
N LYS A 28 -8.93 -1.40 16.13
CA LYS A 28 -8.32 -2.74 16.14
C LYS A 28 -8.76 -3.61 14.97
N GLU A 29 -9.92 -3.36 14.37
CA GLU A 29 -10.45 -4.11 13.24
C GLU A 29 -9.94 -3.60 11.89
N VAL A 30 -9.34 -2.41 11.87
CA VAL A 30 -8.74 -1.84 10.67
C VAL A 30 -7.56 -2.69 10.19
N ARG A 31 -7.69 -3.17 8.96
CA ARG A 31 -6.67 -3.91 8.20
C ARG A 31 -6.08 -3.01 7.12
N PHE A 32 -4.89 -3.38 6.63
CA PHE A 32 -4.19 -2.60 5.62
C PHE A 32 -3.79 -3.46 4.41
N VAL A 33 -3.89 -2.87 3.22
CA VAL A 33 -3.18 -3.32 2.02
C VAL A 33 -2.16 -2.26 1.65
N VAL A 34 -0.92 -2.70 1.41
CA VAL A 34 0.20 -1.85 1.02
C VAL A 34 0.64 -2.23 -0.39
N SER A 35 0.60 -1.27 -1.31
CA SER A 35 1.07 -1.45 -2.68
C SER A 35 2.13 -0.40 -3.01
N PRO A 36 3.44 -0.74 -2.94
CA PRO A 36 4.50 0.18 -3.28
C PRO A 36 4.46 0.54 -4.77
N TYR A 37 4.82 1.79 -5.07
CA TYR A 37 5.12 2.19 -6.44
C TYR A 37 6.41 1.51 -6.90
N ARG A 38 6.56 1.41 -8.23
CA ARG A 38 7.77 0.88 -8.86
C ARG A 38 8.39 1.90 -9.80
N ILE A 39 9.70 1.79 -9.96
CA ILE A 39 10.44 2.41 -11.06
C ILE A 39 11.17 1.33 -11.85
N CYS A 40 11.58 1.65 -13.07
CA CYS A 40 12.34 0.76 -13.93
C CYS A 40 13.60 1.50 -14.43
N PRO A 41 14.73 1.44 -13.68
CA PRO A 41 15.95 2.12 -14.10
C PRO A 41 16.51 1.68 -15.47
N LEU A 42 16.23 0.45 -15.91
CA LEU A 42 16.69 -0.08 -17.20
C LEU A 42 15.67 -1.05 -17.81
N GLY A 43 15.45 -0.91 -19.12
CA GLY A 43 14.51 -1.74 -19.89
C GLY A 43 13.15 -1.06 -20.11
N ALA A 44 13.16 0.18 -20.59
CA ALA A 44 11.93 0.87 -21.00
C ALA A 44 11.36 0.24 -22.30
N HIS A 45 10.04 0.08 -22.37
CA HIS A 45 9.29 -0.38 -23.55
C HIS A 45 9.63 -1.78 -24.09
N ILE A 46 10.39 -2.62 -23.37
CA ILE A 46 10.72 -3.97 -23.83
C ILE A 46 9.91 -5.06 -23.11
N ASP A 47 9.15 -4.70 -22.07
CA ASP A 47 8.29 -5.60 -21.31
C ASP A 47 7.20 -6.24 -22.18
N HIS A 48 6.54 -5.45 -23.03
CA HIS A 48 5.53 -5.97 -23.96
C HIS A 48 6.09 -6.82 -25.12
N GLN A 49 7.42 -6.89 -25.25
CA GLN A 49 8.12 -7.77 -26.20
C GLN A 49 8.72 -9.01 -25.52
N GLY A 50 8.47 -9.22 -24.22
CA GLY A 50 9.07 -10.29 -23.42
C GLY A 50 10.51 -10.01 -23.00
N GLY A 51 10.99 -8.78 -23.14
CA GLY A 51 12.30 -8.32 -22.69
C GLY A 51 12.40 -8.25 -21.16
N ARG A 52 13.62 -8.42 -20.64
CA ARG A 52 13.89 -8.34 -19.20
C ARG A 52 13.99 -6.87 -18.76
N VAL A 53 13.26 -6.51 -17.71
CA VAL A 53 13.29 -5.16 -17.12
C VAL A 53 13.93 -5.18 -15.74
N SER A 54 14.52 -4.06 -15.34
CA SER A 54 15.14 -3.88 -14.03
C SER A 54 14.18 -3.14 -13.11
N ALA A 55 13.02 -3.72 -12.78
CA ALA A 55 12.04 -3.04 -11.93
C ALA A 55 12.40 -3.14 -10.43
N MET A 56 12.16 -2.07 -9.68
CA MET A 56 12.26 -2.09 -8.21
C MET A 56 11.16 -1.24 -7.57
N THR A 57 10.77 -1.62 -6.35
CA THR A 57 9.85 -0.84 -5.53
C THR A 57 10.55 0.38 -4.93
N ILE A 58 9.80 1.42 -4.64
CA ILE A 58 10.28 2.60 -3.90
C ILE A 58 9.55 2.74 -2.57
N ASN A 59 10.09 3.54 -1.66
CA ASN A 59 9.51 3.81 -0.34
C ASN A 59 8.35 4.82 -0.41
N LYS A 60 7.41 4.58 -1.34
CA LYS A 60 6.16 5.31 -1.58
C LYS A 60 5.17 4.38 -2.26
N GLY A 61 3.87 4.60 -2.08
CA GLY A 61 2.85 3.77 -2.70
C GLY A 61 1.43 4.16 -2.33
N ILE A 62 0.53 3.19 -2.46
CA ILE A 62 -0.86 3.28 -2.02
C ILE A 62 -1.00 2.48 -0.73
N LEU A 63 -1.59 3.12 0.28
CA LEU A 63 -2.02 2.48 1.52
C LEU A 63 -3.56 2.48 1.55
N LEU A 64 -4.16 1.30 1.58
CA LEU A 64 -5.60 1.12 1.73
C LEU A 64 -5.87 0.58 3.14
N GLY A 65 -6.50 1.39 4.00
CA GLY A 65 -7.06 0.93 5.25
C GLY A 65 -8.55 0.59 5.09
N PHE A 66 -9.00 -0.50 5.71
CA PHE A 66 -10.39 -0.94 5.61
C PHE A 66 -10.83 -1.76 6.83
N VAL A 67 -12.14 -1.81 7.07
CA VAL A 67 -12.79 -2.75 7.99
C VAL A 67 -13.61 -3.72 7.13
N PRO A 68 -13.46 -5.05 7.26
CA PRO A 68 -14.26 -6.00 6.50
C PRO A 68 -15.74 -5.90 6.92
N SER A 69 -16.66 -5.97 5.95
CA SER A 69 -18.09 -6.17 6.24
C SER A 69 -18.32 -7.59 6.75
N ASP A 70 -19.33 -7.75 7.60
CA ASP A 70 -19.82 -9.06 8.04
C ASP A 70 -20.68 -9.75 6.97
N ASP A 71 -21.09 -9.03 5.93
CA ASP A 71 -21.80 -9.55 4.77
C ASP A 71 -20.96 -9.49 3.48
N SER A 72 -21.42 -10.21 2.46
CA SER A 72 -20.82 -10.22 1.13
C SER A 72 -21.62 -9.39 0.12
N GLN A 73 -22.46 -8.46 0.59
CA GLN A 73 -23.24 -7.60 -0.29
C GLN A 73 -22.33 -6.52 -0.88
N VAL A 74 -22.54 -6.21 -2.16
CA VAL A 74 -21.74 -5.25 -2.95
C VAL A 74 -22.57 -4.06 -3.39
#